data_AF-A0A960SQ61-F1
#
_entry.id   AF-A0A960SQ61-F1
#
_cell.length_a   1.000
_cell.length_b   1.000
_cell.length_c   1.000
_cell.angle_alpha   90.00
_cell.angle_beta   90.00
_cell.angle_gamma   90.00
#
_symmetry.space_group_name_H-M   'P 1'
#
loop_
_entity.id
_entity.type
_entity.pdbx_description
1 polymer ?
#
loop_
_entity_poly.entity_id
_entity_poly.type
_entity_poly.pdbx_seq_one_letter_code
_entity_poly.pdbx_strand_id
1 'polypeptide(L)'
;MRSDRQIRNIALIGFMGAGKSTVGQAVARQLRFEFVDTDHLIEARARMPISEIFAQQGEAAFRQIEQQVVTELAGRHHTVIAT
;
A
#
# COMPACT_ATOMS: atom_id res chain seq x y z
N MET A 1 12.67 28.51 14.55
CA MET A 1 11.33 27.90 14.38
C MET A 1 11.48 26.74 13.41
N ARG A 2 11.44 25.49 13.88
CA ARG A 2 11.36 24.34 12.96
C ARG A 2 9.91 24.35 12.47
N SER A 3 9.69 24.54 11.17
CA SER A 3 8.37 24.26 10.60
C SER A 3 8.14 22.77 10.76
N ASP A 4 7.26 22.38 11.68
CA ASP A 4 6.86 20.99 11.82
C ASP A 4 6.17 20.56 10.53
N ARG A 5 6.87 19.75 9.73
CA ARG A 5 6.32 19.17 8.52
C ARG A 5 5.19 18.24 8.93
N GLN A 6 3.94 18.62 8.63
CA GLN A 6 2.80 17.72 8.78
C GLN A 6 2.87 16.62 7.72
N ILE A 7 3.12 15.38 8.17
CA ILE A 7 3.12 14.20 7.31
C ILE A 7 1.68 13.71 7.21
N ARG A 8 1.11 13.76 6.00
CA ARG A 8 -0.24 13.20 5.75
C ARG A 8 -0.20 11.68 5.66
N ASN A 9 0.64 11.14 4.78
CA ASN A 9 0.85 9.70 4.57
C ASN A 9 2.33 9.41 4.36
N ILE A 10 2.73 8.14 4.49
CA ILE A 10 4.05 7.63 4.13
C ILE A 10 3.87 6.46 3.18
N ALA A 11 4.49 6.50 2.00
CA ALA A 11 4.52 5.39 1.06
C ALA A 11 5.91 4.73 1.08
N LEU A 12 5.95 3.41 1.27
CA LEU A 12 7.14 2.59 1.20
C LEU A 12 7.13 1.85 -0.14
N ILE A 13 8.11 2.15 -0.99
CA ILE A 13 8.30 1.54 -2.31
C ILE A 13 9.54 0.66 -2.31
N GLY A 14 9.52 -0.40 -3.11
CA GLY A 14 10.68 -1.28 -3.31
C GLY A 14 10.28 -2.67 -3.82
N PHE A 15 11.28 -3.50 -4.11
CA PHE A 15 11.03 -4.87 -4.57
C PHE A 15 10.35 -5.74 -3.50
N MET A 16 9.73 -6.84 -3.94
CA MET A 16 9.24 -7.89 -3.04
C MET A 16 10.36 -8.38 -2.11
N GLY A 17 10.03 -8.67 -0.85
CA GLY A 17 11.02 -9.12 0.14
C GLY A 17 11.93 -8.01 0.70
N ALA A 18 11.82 -6.75 0.26
CA ALA A 18 12.60 -5.64 0.80
C ALA A 18 12.21 -5.23 2.26
N GLY A 19 11.27 -5.94 2.88
CA GLY A 19 10.84 -5.68 4.26
C GLY A 19 9.84 -4.54 4.43
N LYS A 20 9.20 -4.06 3.35
CA LYS A 20 8.24 -2.94 3.36
C LYS A 20 7.13 -3.13 4.39
N SER A 21 6.55 -4.33 4.47
CA SER A 21 5.46 -4.61 5.42
C SER A 21 5.96 -4.60 6.86
N THR A 22 7.14 -5.18 7.13
CA THR A 22 7.76 -5.17 8.47
C THR A 22 8.09 -3.74 8.94
N VAL A 23 8.77 -2.96 8.10
CA VAL A 23 9.12 -1.57 8.41
C VAL A 23 7.87 -0.70 8.51
N GLY A 24 6.92 -0.87 7.58
CA GLY A 24 5.69 -0.10 7.54
C GLY A 24 4.84 -0.27 8.79
N GLN A 25 4.70 -1.50 9.29
CA GLN A 25 4.03 -1.76 10.57
C GLN A 25 4.73 -1.09 11.76
N ALA A 26 6.06 -1.13 11.80
CA ALA A 26 6.82 -0.49 12.87
C ALA A 26 6.67 1.04 12.84
N VAL A 27 6.77 1.66 11.65
CA VAL A 27 6.58 3.09 11.44
C VAL A 27 5.15 3.52 11.79
N ALA A 28 4.15 2.77 11.33
CA ALA A 28 2.75 3.05 11.61
C ALA A 28 2.47 3.05 13.13
N ARG A 29 2.99 2.07 13.86
CA ARG A 29 2.89 2.01 15.33
C ARG A 29 3.54 3.22 16.01
N GLN A 30 4.74 3.61 15.59
CA GLN A 30 5.44 4.76 16.19
C GLN A 30 4.70 6.09 15.95
N LEU A 31 4.14 6.27 14.75
CA LEU A 31 3.42 7.48 14.37
C LEU A 31 1.94 7.47 14.77
N ARG A 32 1.42 6.33 15.25
CA ARG A 32 -0.02 6.06 15.47
C ARG A 32 -0.83 6.25 14.19
N PHE A 33 -0.26 5.80 13.08
CA PHE A 33 -0.88 5.77 11.77
C PHE A 33 -1.48 4.38 11.52
N GLU A 34 -2.40 4.29 10.57
CA GLU A 34 -2.82 2.99 10.01
C GLU A 34 -1.71 2.42 9.12
N PHE A 35 -1.62 1.10 9.03
CA PHE A 35 -0.78 0.42 8.06
C PHE A 35 -1.64 -0.29 7.02
N VAL A 36 -1.33 -0.08 5.74
CA VAL A 36 -1.99 -0.75 4.62
C VAL A 36 -0.93 -1.33 3.68
N ASP A 37 -1.09 -2.60 3.32
CA ASP A 37 -0.34 -3.26 2.27
C ASP A 37 -1.24 -3.34 1.03
N THR A 38 -0.79 -2.77 -0.10
CA THR A 38 -1.63 -2.69 -1.31
C THR A 38 -1.93 -4.06 -1.87
N ASP A 39 -0.99 -5.00 -1.79
CA ASP A 39 -1.17 -6.34 -2.35
C ASP A 39 -2.27 -7.09 -1.60
N HIS A 40 -2.21 -7.07 -0.27
CA HIS A 40 -3.27 -7.65 0.57
C HIS A 40 -4.63 -7.00 0.33
N LEU A 41 -4.67 -5.68 0.12
CA LEU A 41 -5.92 -4.97 -0.15
C LEU A 41 -6.51 -5.35 -1.52
N ILE A 42 -5.65 -5.52 -2.54
CA ILE A 42 -6.05 -5.99 -3.87
C ILE A 42 -6.63 -7.40 -3.78
N GLU A 43 -5.94 -8.32 -3.12
CA GLU A 43 -6.41 -9.71 -2.94
C GLU A 43 -7.74 -9.78 -2.20
N ALA A 44 -7.88 -9.00 -1.12
CA ALA A 44 -9.11 -8.95 -0.34
C ALA A 44 -10.31 -8.42 -1.16
N ARG A 45 -10.09 -7.43 -2.04
CA ARG A 45 -11.13 -6.87 -2.92
C ARG A 45 -11.49 -7.79 -4.06
N ALA A 46 -10.47 -8.37 -4.70
CA ALA A 46 -10.64 -9.29 -5.81
C ALA A 46 -11.19 -10.66 -5.36
N ARG A 47 -11.08 -10.96 -4.05
CA ARG A 47 -11.40 -12.28 -3.46
C ARG A 47 -10.64 -13.42 -4.14
N MET A 48 -9.45 -13.12 -4.62
CA MET A 48 -8.54 -14.08 -5.25
C MET A 48 -7.08 -13.60 -5.08
N PRO A 49 -6.11 -14.51 -5.08
CA PRO A 49 -4.70 -14.17 -5.06
C PRO A 49 -4.28 -13.32 -6.27
N ILE A 50 -3.27 -12.45 -6.11
CA ILE A 50 -2.74 -11.67 -7.23
C ILE A 50 -2.24 -12.58 -8.35
N SER A 51 -1.63 -13.72 -8.01
CA SER A 51 -1.20 -14.73 -8.99
C SER A 51 -2.34 -15.21 -9.89
N GLU A 52 -3.55 -15.35 -9.35
CA GLU A 52 -4.75 -15.71 -10.14
C GLU A 52 -5.25 -14.56 -11.00
N ILE A 53 -5.15 -13.31 -10.53
CA ILE A 53 -5.46 -12.12 -11.35
C ILE A 53 -4.54 -12.09 -12.58
N PHE A 54 -3.23 -12.28 -12.38
CA PHE A 54 -2.28 -12.35 -13.48
C PHE A 54 -2.58 -13.52 -14.44
N ALA A 55 -2.88 -14.70 -13.90
CA ALA A 55 -3.14 -15.89 -14.72
C ALA A 55 -4.44 -15.79 -15.54
N GLN A 56 -5.51 -15.21 -14.98
CA GLN A 56 -6.82 -15.18 -15.60
C GLN A 56 -7.09 -13.89 -16.38
N GLN A 57 -6.57 -12.75 -15.93
CA GLN A 57 -6.91 -11.42 -16.44
C GLN A 57 -5.68 -10.67 -17.01
N GLY A 58 -4.48 -11.16 -16.73
CA GLY A 58 -3.22 -10.58 -17.21
C GLY A 58 -2.75 -9.37 -16.40
N GLU A 59 -1.50 -8.96 -16.67
CA GLU A 59 -0.86 -7.85 -15.96
C GLU A 59 -1.63 -6.53 -16.12
N ALA A 60 -2.20 -6.26 -17.30
CA ALA A 60 -2.90 -5.00 -17.56
C ALA A 60 -4.10 -4.80 -16.60
N ALA A 61 -4.86 -5.86 -16.33
CA ALA A 61 -5.97 -5.82 -15.37
C ALA A 61 -5.45 -5.57 -13.94
N PHE A 62 -4.38 -6.28 -13.54
CA PHE A 62 -3.74 -6.05 -12.24
C PHE A 62 -3.29 -4.59 -12.08
N ARG A 63 -2.61 -4.00 -13.08
CA ARG A 63 -2.15 -2.61 -13.03
C ARG A 63 -3.29 -1.60 -12.93
N GLN A 64 -4.43 -1.87 -13.57
CA GLN A 64 -5.62 -1.02 -13.42
C GLN A 64 -6.16 -1.06 -11.99
N ILE A 65 -6.25 -2.24 -11.39
CA ILE A 65 -6.71 -2.41 -10.00
C ILE A 65 -5.73 -1.75 -9.02
N GLU A 66 -4.43 -1.98 -9.21
CA GLU A 66 -3.34 -1.38 -8.44
C GLU A 66 -3.42 0.15 -8.46
N GLN A 67 -3.58 0.74 -9.66
CA GLN A 67 -3.73 2.19 -9.81
C GLN A 67 -4.96 2.73 -9.06
N GLN A 68 -6.09 2.04 -9.11
CA GLN A 68 -7.30 2.42 -8.39
C GLN A 68 -7.07 2.40 -6.87
N VAL A 69 -6.44 1.34 -6.36
CA VAL A 69 -6.12 1.18 -4.93
C VAL A 69 -5.18 2.28 -4.47
N VAL A 70 -4.09 2.53 -5.19
CA VAL A 70 -3.12 3.59 -4.83
C VAL A 70 -3.78 4.96 -4.85
N THR A 71 -4.63 5.25 -5.84
CA THR A 71 -5.35 6.53 -5.93
C THR A 71 -6.29 6.74 -4.74
N GLU A 72 -7.00 5.70 -4.31
CA GLU A 72 -7.85 5.75 -3.11
C GLU A 72 -7.01 6.00 -1.85
N LEU A 73 -5.95 5.22 -1.66
CA LEU A 73 -5.10 5.32 -0.47
C LEU A 73 -4.37 6.66 -0.38
N ALA A 74 -4.01 7.26 -1.52
CA ALA A 74 -3.41 8.59 -1.57
C ALA A 74 -4.33 9.68 -0.98
N GLY A 75 -5.65 9.48 -1.01
CA GLY A 75 -6.65 10.37 -0.41
C GLY A 75 -6.85 10.18 1.09
N ARG A 76 -6.24 9.18 1.73
CA ARG A 76 -6.34 8.96 3.18
C ARG A 76 -5.44 9.92 3.96
N HIS A 77 -5.54 9.85 5.28
CA HIS A 77 -4.69 10.59 6.21
C HIS A 77 -4.20 9.66 7.31
N HIS A 78 -3.01 9.94 7.82
CA HIS A 78 -2.35 9.17 8.87
C HIS A 78 -2.22 7.69 8.49
N THR A 79 -1.76 7.43 7.26
CA THR A 79 -1.57 6.06 6.74
C THR A 79 -0.13 5.83 6.27
N VAL A 80 0.42 4.67 6.64
CA VAL A 80 1.65 4.11 6.07
C VAL A 80 1.24 3.04 5.06
N ILE A 81 1.67 3.21 3.81
CA ILE A 81 1.27 2.39 2.67
C ILE A 81 2.49 1.62 2.18
N ALA A 82 2.42 0.30 2.09
CA ALA A 82 3.42 -0.52 1.40
C ALA A 82 2.89 -0.93 0.02
N THR A 83 3.70 -0.68 -1.01
CA THR A 83 3.46 -1.07 -2.41
C THR A 83 4.71 -1.72 -2.98
#